data_AF-A8UED8-F1
#
_entry.id   AF-A8UED8-F1
#
_cell.length_a   1.000
_cell.length_b   1.000
_cell.length_c   1.000
_cell.angle_alpha   90.00
_cell.angle_beta   90.00
_cell.angle_gamma   90.00
#
_symmetry.space_group_name_H-M   'P 1'
#
loop_
_entity.id
_entity.type
_entity.pdbx_description
1 polymer ?
#
loop_
_entity_poly.entity_id
_entity_poly.type
_entity_poly.pdbx_seq_one_letter_code
_entity_poly.pdbx_strand_id
1 'polypeptide(L)'
;MMKNIFLRLFLFLLSATAFAQVDKVVVEKNADGMKLVVNGKDFIVNGVNWDYVPIGTTITDAGIWGKSDDIIKAALDGEMPLLKNMGVNAIRTYGLPPKWITYIYENYGIYTMLNITFGAYGLTINGAWTPQTNYADPATREVLMAEAVEMANTYKDTPGYCYI
;
A
#
# COMPACT_ATOMS: atom_id res chain seq x y z
N MET A 1 12.61 -38.08 29.83
CA MET A 1 13.17 -37.13 28.84
C MET A 1 12.13 -36.66 27.80
N MET A 2 11.29 -37.54 27.23
CA MET A 2 10.30 -37.19 26.18
C MET A 2 9.17 -36.24 26.61
N LYS A 3 8.74 -36.25 27.89
CA LYS A 3 7.64 -35.40 28.40
C LYS A 3 7.92 -33.89 28.24
N ASN A 4 9.19 -33.49 28.27
CA ASN A 4 9.59 -32.08 28.10
C ASN A 4 9.67 -31.67 26.63
N ILE A 5 9.80 -32.62 25.70
CA ILE A 5 9.83 -32.37 24.25
C ILE A 5 8.42 -32.03 23.75
N PHE A 6 7.42 -32.80 24.17
CA PHE A 6 6.01 -32.52 23.82
C PHE A 6 5.54 -31.17 24.35
N LEU A 7 5.92 -30.81 25.58
CA LEU A 7 5.56 -29.51 26.16
C LEU A 7 6.24 -28.35 25.41
N ARG A 8 7.52 -28.50 25.02
CA ARG A 8 8.24 -27.50 24.21
C ARG A 8 7.64 -27.37 22.81
N LEU A 9 7.27 -28.47 22.17
CA LEU A 9 6.62 -28.47 20.87
C LEU A 9 5.24 -27.81 20.95
N PHE A 10 4.48 -28.10 22.01
CA PHE A 10 3.18 -27.47 22.25
C PHE A 10 3.29 -25.96 22.50
N LEU A 11 4.26 -25.53 23.31
CA LEU A 11 4.56 -24.10 23.52
C LEU A 11 5.02 -23.41 22.23
N PHE A 12 5.82 -24.09 21.40
CA PHE A 12 6.27 -23.58 20.10
C PHE A 12 5.09 -23.40 19.12
N LEU A 13 4.17 -24.37 19.08
CA LEU A 13 2.95 -24.29 18.26
C LEU A 13 2.00 -23.17 18.75
N LEU A 14 1.86 -22.99 20.07
CA LEU A 14 1.12 -21.88 20.66
C LEU A 14 1.72 -20.52 20.28
N SER A 15 3.04 -20.37 20.32
CA SER A 15 3.68 -19.13 19.88
C SER A 15 3.47 -18.85 18.39
N ALA A 16 3.46 -19.87 17.52
CA ALA A 16 3.20 -19.70 16.10
C ALA A 16 1.78 -19.15 15.83
N THR A 17 0.78 -19.53 16.63
CA THR A 17 -0.59 -19.00 16.50
C THR A 17 -0.75 -17.56 16.99
N ALA A 18 0.09 -17.10 17.91
CA ALA A 18 0.00 -15.73 18.44
C ALA A 18 0.50 -14.66 17.45
N PHE A 19 1.44 -15.01 16.56
CA PHE A 19 1.96 -14.11 15.53
C PHE A 19 1.13 -14.08 14.23
N ALA A 20 0.11 -14.94 14.11
CA ALA A 20 -0.70 -15.07 12.90
C ALA A 20 -2.01 -14.24 12.92
N GLN A 21 -2.23 -13.42 13.96
CA GLN A 21 -3.45 -12.63 14.06
C GLN A 21 -3.39 -11.45 13.08
N VAL A 22 -4.19 -11.52 12.02
CA VAL A 22 -4.43 -10.40 11.09
C VAL A 22 -5.13 -9.27 11.84
N ASP A 23 -4.75 -8.03 11.54
CA ASP A 23 -5.39 -6.85 12.09
C ASP A 23 -6.90 -6.85 11.78
N LYS A 24 -7.71 -6.62 12.81
CA LYS A 24 -9.17 -6.49 12.65
C LYS A 24 -9.48 -5.06 12.25
N VAL A 25 -9.77 -4.85 10.96
CA VAL A 25 -10.15 -3.55 10.39
C VAL A 25 -11.65 -3.54 10.12
N VAL A 26 -12.36 -2.56 10.69
CA VAL A 26 -13.81 -2.39 10.47
C VAL A 26 -14.15 -0.92 10.26
N VAL A 27 -15.13 -0.65 9.39
CA VAL A 27 -15.79 0.65 9.31
C VAL A 27 -17.01 0.60 10.22
N GLU A 28 -16.94 1.25 11.37
CA GLU A 28 -18.09 1.39 12.25
C GLU A 28 -18.98 2.52 11.75
N LYS A 29 -20.28 2.26 11.64
CA LYS A 29 -21.31 3.24 11.28
C LYS A 29 -22.35 3.31 12.38
N ASN A 30 -22.54 4.48 12.98
CA ASN A 30 -23.50 4.72 14.04
C ASN A 30 -24.18 6.09 13.85
N ALA A 31 -24.95 6.55 14.84
CA ALA A 31 -25.65 7.83 14.79
C ALA A 31 -24.71 9.04 14.70
N ASP A 32 -23.47 8.91 15.19
CA ASP A 32 -22.45 9.96 15.21
C ASP A 32 -21.62 10.01 13.91
N GLY A 33 -21.79 9.02 13.01
CA GLY A 33 -21.16 9.00 11.69
C GLY A 33 -20.48 7.68 11.35
N MET A 34 -19.38 7.77 10.61
CA MET A 34 -18.55 6.62 10.21
C MET A 34 -17.12 6.82 10.70
N LYS A 35 -16.50 5.75 11.18
CA LYS A 35 -15.09 5.75 11.59
C LYS A 35 -14.40 4.45 11.21
N LEU A 36 -13.10 4.55 10.92
CA LEU A 36 -12.24 3.40 10.73
C LEU A 36 -11.75 2.95 12.12
N VAL A 37 -11.93 1.67 12.44
CA VAL A 37 -11.49 1.07 13.70
C VAL A 37 -10.53 -0.07 13.39
N VAL A 38 -9.32 0.00 13.93
CA VAL A 38 -8.26 -1.00 13.74
C VAL A 38 -7.93 -1.60 15.10
N ASN A 39 -8.09 -2.91 15.24
CA ASN A 39 -7.88 -3.64 16.50
C ASN A 39 -8.65 -3.04 17.70
N GLY A 40 -9.87 -2.57 17.45
CA GLY A 40 -10.75 -1.98 18.47
C GLY A 40 -10.38 -0.55 18.87
N LYS A 41 -9.45 0.10 18.17
CA LYS A 41 -9.10 1.51 18.37
C LYS A 41 -9.51 2.35 17.17
N ASP A 42 -10.07 3.53 17.45
CA ASP A 42 -10.36 4.52 16.41
C ASP A 42 -9.06 4.89 15.69
N PHE A 43 -9.10 4.86 14.37
CA PHE A 43 -7.94 5.04 13.50
C PHE A 43 -8.17 6.23 12.57
N ILE A 44 -7.32 7.24 12.70
CA ILE A 44 -7.31 8.41 11.81
C ILE A 44 -6.16 8.25 10.82
N VAL A 45 -6.44 8.46 9.54
CA VAL A 45 -5.42 8.50 8.49
C VAL A 45 -4.83 9.91 8.42
N ASN A 46 -3.60 10.07 8.90
CA ASN A 46 -2.79 11.27 8.73
C ASN A 46 -1.94 11.10 7.47
N GLY A 47 -2.58 11.32 6.31
CA GLY A 47 -2.01 11.02 5.00
C GLY A 47 -1.29 12.21 4.34
N VAL A 48 -0.32 11.90 3.47
CA VAL A 48 0.28 12.86 2.53
C VAL A 48 0.40 12.24 1.15
N ASN A 49 0.26 13.04 0.08
CA ASN A 49 0.66 12.60 -1.25
C ASN A 49 2.18 12.69 -1.34
N TRP A 50 2.85 11.58 -1.66
CA TRP A 50 4.29 11.49 -1.66
C TRP A 50 4.79 10.69 -2.85
N ASP A 51 5.89 11.16 -3.44
CA ASP A 51 6.65 10.45 -4.45
C ASP A 51 8.12 10.88 -4.32
N TYR A 52 9.05 9.98 -4.66
CA TYR A 52 10.47 10.30 -4.61
C TYR A 52 10.94 10.79 -5.98
N VAL A 53 11.10 12.11 -6.10
CA VAL A 53 11.55 12.77 -7.33
C VAL A 53 12.93 13.40 -7.09
N PRO A 54 14.02 12.82 -7.61
CA PRO A 54 15.34 13.41 -7.53
C PRO A 54 15.39 14.84 -8.09
N ILE A 55 16.23 15.69 -7.50
CA ILE A 55 16.45 17.06 -7.99
C ILE A 55 16.92 17.00 -9.46
N GLY A 56 16.26 17.79 -10.31
CA GLY A 56 16.54 17.84 -11.75
C GLY A 56 15.79 16.79 -12.58
N THR A 57 14.89 16.02 -11.97
CA THR A 57 14.02 15.04 -12.65
C THR A 57 12.55 15.41 -12.51
N THR A 58 11.68 14.62 -13.14
CA THR A 58 10.23 14.83 -13.20
C THR A 58 9.47 13.59 -12.76
N ILE A 59 8.18 13.74 -12.45
CA ILE A 59 7.29 12.62 -12.11
C ILE A 59 7.10 11.60 -13.23
N THR A 60 7.47 11.95 -14.47
CA THR A 60 7.40 11.03 -15.62
C THR A 60 8.62 10.14 -15.77
N ASP A 61 9.69 10.45 -15.03
CA ASP A 61 10.86 9.59 -14.98
C ASP A 61 10.57 8.37 -14.10
N ALA A 62 11.19 7.22 -14.37
CA ALA A 62 11.02 6.00 -13.58
C ALA A 62 11.52 6.12 -12.12
N GLY A 63 11.95 7.31 -11.70
CA GLY A 63 12.48 7.63 -10.39
C GLY A 63 13.68 6.76 -10.02
N ILE A 64 13.68 6.33 -8.76
CA ILE A 64 14.72 5.45 -8.20
C ILE A 64 14.35 3.96 -8.27
N TRP A 65 13.13 3.62 -8.71
CA TRP A 65 12.58 2.26 -8.55
C TRP A 65 13.27 1.19 -9.40
N GLY A 66 14.00 1.60 -10.44
CA GLY A 66 14.87 0.73 -11.24
C GLY A 66 16.35 0.75 -10.83
N LYS A 67 16.71 1.41 -9.72
CA LYS A 67 18.09 1.46 -9.19
C LYS A 67 18.36 0.28 -8.25
N SER A 68 19.59 0.17 -7.75
CA SER A 68 19.94 -0.85 -6.78
C SER A 68 19.16 -0.65 -5.47
N ASP A 69 18.94 -1.76 -4.75
CA ASP A 69 18.26 -1.73 -3.46
C ASP A 69 18.87 -0.75 -2.48
N ASP A 70 20.21 -0.63 -2.45
CA ASP A 70 20.91 0.30 -1.56
C ASP A 70 20.56 1.76 -1.82
N ILE A 71 20.40 2.13 -3.10
CA ILE A 71 20.01 3.50 -3.49
C ILE A 71 18.58 3.78 -3.04
N ILE A 72 17.67 2.83 -3.29
CA ILE A 72 16.26 2.99 -2.93
C ILE A 72 16.09 3.06 -1.42
N LYS A 73 16.75 2.15 -0.70
CA LYS A 73 16.74 2.11 0.75
C LYS A 73 17.30 3.42 1.34
N ALA A 74 18.42 3.91 0.83
CA ALA A 74 19.01 5.16 1.32
C ALA A 74 18.08 6.37 1.13
N ALA A 75 17.34 6.43 0.01
CA ALA A 75 16.33 7.46 -0.23
C ALA A 75 15.17 7.38 0.78
N LEU A 76 14.61 6.17 0.98
CA LEU A 76 13.54 5.95 1.96
C LEU A 76 13.99 6.25 3.39
N ASP A 77 15.19 5.82 3.75
CA ASP A 77 15.78 6.07 5.07
C ASP A 77 16.01 7.58 5.34
N GLY A 78 16.15 8.39 4.29
CA GLY A 78 16.28 9.84 4.40
C GLY A 78 14.96 10.57 4.66
N GLU A 79 13.85 10.11 4.07
CA GLU A 79 12.57 10.83 4.09
C GLU A 79 11.53 10.25 5.05
N MET A 80 11.43 8.93 5.16
CA MET A 80 10.40 8.28 5.99
C MET A 80 10.48 8.66 7.48
N PRO A 81 11.68 8.81 8.10
CA PRO A 81 11.77 9.32 9.46
C PRO A 81 11.20 10.74 9.62
N LEU A 82 11.36 11.59 8.61
CA LEU A 82 10.84 12.96 8.65
C LEU A 82 9.31 12.95 8.64
N LEU A 83 8.70 12.17 7.73
CA LEU A 83 7.25 11.98 7.67
C LEU A 83 6.70 11.42 8.98
N LYS A 84 7.36 10.40 9.53
CA LYS A 84 6.99 9.81 10.83
C LYS A 84 7.05 10.84 11.95
N ASN A 85 8.11 11.66 12.01
CA ASN A 85 8.25 12.72 13.00
C ASN A 85 7.17 13.81 12.87
N MET A 86 6.63 14.01 11.67
CA MET A 86 5.48 14.89 11.43
C MET A 86 4.13 14.26 11.81
N GLY A 87 4.11 13.00 12.26
CA GLY A 87 2.89 12.29 12.61
C GLY A 87 2.13 11.70 11.42
N VAL A 88 2.77 11.63 10.25
CA VAL A 88 2.23 10.96 9.07
C VAL A 88 2.18 9.45 9.33
N ASN A 89 1.04 8.84 9.03
CA ASN A 89 0.88 7.38 9.10
C ASN A 89 0.45 6.75 7.78
N ALA A 90 0.23 7.55 6.73
CA ALA A 90 -0.05 7.02 5.40
C ALA A 90 0.54 7.90 4.29
N ILE A 91 0.97 7.27 3.20
CA ILE A 91 1.38 7.93 1.97
C ILE A 91 0.48 7.51 0.81
N ARG A 92 0.15 8.44 -0.07
CA ARG A 92 -0.48 8.15 -1.36
C ARG A 92 0.53 8.35 -2.49
N THR A 93 0.75 7.31 -3.30
CA THR A 93 1.78 7.31 -4.35
C THR A 93 1.37 6.46 -5.56
N TYR A 94 2.20 6.46 -6.61
CA TYR A 94 2.00 5.70 -7.84
C TYR A 94 3.10 4.65 -8.01
N GLY A 95 2.74 3.45 -8.48
CA GLY A 95 3.72 2.48 -8.98
C GLY A 95 4.79 1.98 -8.00
N LEU A 96 4.64 2.19 -6.69
CA LEU A 96 5.62 1.74 -5.69
C LEU A 96 5.66 0.20 -5.66
N PRO A 97 6.83 -0.45 -5.81
CA PRO A 97 6.91 -1.91 -5.76
C PRO A 97 6.52 -2.48 -4.40
N PRO A 98 5.86 -3.67 -4.33
CA PRO A 98 5.41 -4.29 -3.08
C PRO A 98 6.48 -4.38 -1.99
N LYS A 99 7.71 -4.74 -2.36
CA LYS A 99 8.86 -4.83 -1.45
C LYS A 99 9.08 -3.54 -0.66
N TRP A 100 8.95 -2.39 -1.31
CA TRP A 100 9.21 -1.10 -0.68
C TRP A 100 8.03 -0.61 0.14
N ILE A 101 6.80 -0.99 -0.21
CA ILE A 101 5.62 -0.80 0.65
C ILE A 101 5.82 -1.53 1.98
N THR A 102 6.18 -2.81 1.93
CA THR A 102 6.48 -3.62 3.12
C THR A 102 7.61 -2.97 3.94
N TYR A 103 8.69 -2.56 3.27
CA TYR A 103 9.81 -1.90 3.95
C TYR A 103 9.38 -0.63 4.68
N ILE A 104 8.61 0.25 4.03
CA ILE A 104 8.13 1.49 4.63
C ILE A 104 7.24 1.20 5.85
N TYR A 105 6.34 0.22 5.70
CA TYR A 105 5.42 -0.16 6.76
C TYR A 105 6.13 -0.78 7.98
N GLU A 106 6.97 -1.78 7.77
CA GLU A 106 7.62 -2.51 8.87
C GLU A 106 8.64 -1.64 9.62
N ASN A 107 9.33 -0.73 8.94
CA ASN A 107 10.38 0.10 9.56
C ASN A 107 9.84 1.43 10.11
N TYR A 108 8.81 2.01 9.48
CA TYR A 108 8.31 3.33 9.85
C TYR A 108 6.88 3.35 10.35
N GLY A 109 6.09 2.30 10.11
CA GLY A 109 4.67 2.24 10.48
C GLY A 109 3.81 3.16 9.60
N ILE A 110 4.24 3.38 8.36
CA ILE A 110 3.54 4.22 7.39
C ILE A 110 2.86 3.29 6.37
N TYR A 111 1.54 3.41 6.25
CA TYR A 111 0.74 2.68 5.28
C TYR A 111 0.87 3.30 3.89
N THR A 112 0.68 2.51 2.83
CA THR A 112 0.70 2.99 1.45
C THR A 112 -0.66 2.79 0.79
N MET A 113 -1.20 3.89 0.27
CA MET A 113 -2.37 3.91 -0.62
C MET A 113 -1.85 4.09 -2.05
N LEU A 114 -1.93 3.02 -2.86
CA LEU A 114 -1.55 3.14 -4.27
C LEU A 114 -2.68 3.74 -5.08
N ASN A 115 -2.30 4.65 -5.96
CA ASN A 115 -3.21 5.24 -6.91
C ASN A 115 -2.97 4.70 -8.33
N ILE A 116 -4.06 4.40 -9.04
CA ILE A 116 -4.09 4.25 -10.49
C ILE A 116 -4.68 5.52 -11.12
N THR A 117 -4.32 5.79 -12.37
CA THR A 117 -4.86 6.95 -13.10
C THR A 117 -6.35 6.79 -13.39
N PHE A 118 -6.83 5.55 -13.55
CA PHE A 118 -8.23 5.21 -13.80
C PHE A 118 -8.88 6.08 -14.91
N GLY A 119 -8.11 6.32 -15.97
CA GLY A 119 -8.50 7.13 -17.13
C GLY A 119 -8.59 8.64 -16.89
N ALA A 120 -8.10 9.18 -15.77
CA ALA A 120 -8.14 10.63 -15.50
C ALA A 120 -7.41 11.47 -16.56
N TYR A 121 -6.44 10.89 -17.27
CA TYR A 121 -5.63 11.56 -18.29
C TYR A 121 -5.79 10.98 -19.70
N GLY A 122 -6.83 10.18 -19.92
CA GLY A 122 -7.03 9.41 -21.14
C GLY A 122 -6.51 7.99 -21.06
N LEU A 123 -6.86 7.19 -22.07
CA LEU A 123 -6.58 5.76 -22.15
C LEU A 123 -6.26 5.36 -23.60
N THR A 124 -5.48 4.30 -23.76
CA THR A 124 -5.37 3.60 -25.05
C THR A 124 -6.46 2.55 -25.13
N ILE A 125 -7.44 2.73 -26.00
CA ILE A 125 -8.56 1.80 -26.20
C ILE A 125 -8.42 1.23 -27.61
N ASN A 126 -8.36 -0.10 -27.73
CA ASN A 126 -8.21 -0.79 -29.01
C ASN A 126 -7.03 -0.27 -29.87
N GLY A 127 -5.92 0.09 -29.21
CA GLY A 127 -4.72 0.62 -29.87
C GLY A 127 -4.79 2.11 -30.26
N ALA A 128 -5.90 2.80 -29.99
CA ALA A 128 -6.04 4.23 -30.24
C ALA A 128 -6.04 5.03 -28.94
N TRP A 129 -5.24 6.10 -28.89
CA TRP A 129 -5.22 7.03 -27.76
C TRP A 129 -6.51 7.86 -27.71
N THR A 130 -7.18 7.84 -26.58
CA THR A 130 -8.42 8.58 -26.32
C THR A 130 -8.19 9.55 -25.15
N PRO A 131 -8.11 10.87 -25.39
CA PRO A 131 -7.77 11.83 -24.34
C PRO A 131 -8.91 12.08 -23.33
N GLN A 132 -10.17 11.86 -23.73
CA GLN A 132 -11.33 11.96 -22.84
C GLN A 132 -11.94 10.58 -22.60
N THR A 133 -11.87 10.11 -21.36
CA THR A 133 -12.37 8.80 -20.98
C THR A 133 -13.89 8.78 -20.97
N ASN A 134 -14.48 7.93 -21.82
CA ASN A 134 -15.92 7.68 -21.81
C ASN A 134 -16.24 6.46 -20.93
N TYR A 135 -16.54 6.69 -19.65
CA TYR A 135 -16.86 5.62 -18.70
C TYR A 135 -18.12 4.79 -19.05
N ALA A 136 -18.98 5.27 -19.96
CA ALA A 136 -20.15 4.52 -20.42
C ALA A 136 -19.80 3.48 -21.51
N ASP A 137 -18.66 3.65 -22.19
CA ASP A 137 -18.22 2.74 -23.24
C ASP A 137 -17.78 1.39 -22.65
N PRO A 138 -18.31 0.25 -23.15
CA PRO A 138 -17.90 -1.07 -22.68
C PRO A 138 -16.40 -1.36 -22.80
N ALA A 139 -15.75 -0.93 -23.90
CA ALA A 139 -14.31 -1.19 -24.09
C ALA A 139 -13.46 -0.38 -23.10
N THR A 140 -13.85 0.86 -22.81
CA THR A 140 -13.26 1.68 -21.74
C THR A 140 -13.35 0.98 -20.38
N ARG A 141 -14.53 0.45 -20.03
CA ARG A 141 -14.73 -0.25 -18.75
C ARG A 141 -13.89 -1.52 -18.65
N GLU A 142 -13.72 -2.25 -19.75
CA GLU A 142 -12.87 -3.44 -19.79
C GLU A 142 -11.42 -3.11 -19.43
N VAL A 143 -10.85 -2.07 -20.04
CA VAL A 143 -9.48 -1.60 -19.75
C VAL A 143 -9.34 -1.17 -18.29
N LEU A 144 -10.23 -0.30 -17.80
CA LEU A 144 -10.20 0.19 -16.42
C LEU A 144 -10.32 -0.92 -15.39
N MET A 145 -11.14 -1.93 -15.67
CA MET A 145 -11.32 -3.07 -14.77
C MET A 145 -10.14 -4.02 -14.81
N ALA A 146 -9.51 -4.22 -15.97
CA ALA A 146 -8.26 -4.96 -16.05
C ALA A 146 -7.16 -4.30 -15.20
N GLU A 147 -6.97 -2.98 -15.30
CA GLU A 147 -5.99 -2.23 -14.50
C GLU A 147 -6.26 -2.34 -12.99
N ALA A 148 -7.52 -2.20 -12.57
CA ALA A 148 -7.89 -2.30 -11.16
C ALA A 148 -7.70 -3.72 -10.61
N VAL A 149 -8.06 -4.74 -11.39
CA VAL A 149 -7.86 -6.16 -11.03
C VAL A 149 -6.37 -6.52 -10.98
N GLU A 150 -5.57 -6.00 -11.91
CA GLU A 150 -4.11 -6.19 -11.90
C GLU A 150 -3.47 -5.57 -10.66
N MET A 151 -3.84 -4.34 -10.30
CA MET A 151 -3.40 -3.73 -9.05
C MET A 151 -3.82 -4.58 -7.84
N ALA A 152 -5.09 -4.94 -7.74
CA ALA A 152 -5.58 -5.73 -6.62
C ALA A 152 -4.81 -7.05 -6.47
N ASN A 153 -4.59 -7.78 -7.58
CA ASN A 153 -3.86 -9.03 -7.56
C ASN A 153 -2.37 -8.87 -7.22
N THR A 154 -1.74 -7.78 -7.66
CA THR A 154 -0.34 -7.49 -7.39
C THR A 154 -0.09 -7.18 -5.92
N TYR A 155 -1.00 -6.45 -5.27
CA TYR A 155 -0.76 -5.85 -3.96
C TYR A 155 -1.54 -6.46 -2.80
N LYS A 156 -2.55 -7.31 -3.03
CA LYS A 156 -3.45 -7.88 -1.99
C LYS A 156 -2.76 -8.47 -0.76
N ASP A 157 -1.57 -9.04 -0.92
CA ASP A 157 -0.84 -9.74 0.14
C ASP A 157 0.37 -8.92 0.64
N THR A 158 0.42 -7.62 0.34
CA THR A 158 1.54 -6.73 0.70
C THR A 158 1.29 -6.07 2.06
N PRO A 159 2.09 -6.38 3.10
CA PRO A 159 2.00 -5.69 4.38
C PRO A 159 2.12 -4.18 4.23
N GLY A 160 1.22 -3.44 4.88
CA GLY A 160 1.19 -1.98 4.83
C GLY A 160 0.47 -1.39 3.63
N TYR A 161 0.02 -2.21 2.68
CA TYR A 161 -0.87 -1.74 1.62
C TYR A 161 -2.30 -1.52 2.15
N CYS A 162 -2.88 -0.36 1.85
CA CYS A 162 -4.27 -0.04 2.18
C CYS A 162 -5.10 0.12 0.91
N TYR A 163 -6.17 -0.67 0.82
CA TYR A 163 -7.31 -0.40 -0.07
C TYR A 163 -8.30 0.46 0.72
N ILE A 164 -8.60 1.67 0.25
CA ILE A 164 -9.75 2.46 0.73
C ILE A 164 -10.63 2.76 -0.48
#